data_AF-A0A967MPX6-F1
#
_entry.id   AF-A0A967MPX6-F1
#
_cell.length_a   1.000
_cell.length_b   1.000
_cell.length_c   1.000
_cell.angle_alpha   90.00
_cell.angle_beta   90.00
_cell.angle_gamma   90.00
#
_symmetry.space_group_name_H-M   'P 1'
#
loop_
_entity.id
_entity.type
_entity.pdbx_description
1 polymer ?
#
loop_
_entity_poly.entity_id
_entity_poly.type
_entity_poly.pdbx_seq_one_letter_code
_entity_poly.pdbx_strand_id
1 'polypeptide(L)'
;MGEHPHKQPGARSDRLTLYATPQHPCSYLSGRRAVTAFVDPYRTLNNRIYSRLADLGFRRSGSYIYRPACPGCDACVPVRIPVEDFRPRRAERRTWRRNR
;
A
#
# COMPACT_ATOMS: atom_id res chain seq x y z
N MET A 1 -19.29 -17.35 -32.15
CA MET A 1 -18.91 -15.92 -32.17
C MET A 1 -19.67 -15.24 -31.06
N GLY A 2 -19.10 -15.22 -29.85
CA GLY A 2 -19.72 -14.58 -28.69
C GLY A 2 -19.13 -13.20 -28.51
N GLU A 3 -19.87 -12.16 -28.91
CA GLU A 3 -19.57 -10.79 -28.51
C GLU A 3 -19.86 -10.64 -27.02
N HIS A 4 -18.81 -10.41 -26.24
CA HIS A 4 -18.93 -9.89 -24.87
C HIS A 4 -18.93 -8.36 -24.95
N PRO A 5 -20.05 -7.67 -24.65
CA PRO A 5 -20.05 -6.22 -24.61
C PRO A 5 -19.33 -5.77 -23.34
N HIS A 6 -18.17 -5.14 -23.54
CA HIS A 6 -17.55 -4.25 -22.57
C HIS A 6 -18.53 -3.11 -22.26
N LYS A 7 -19.27 -3.22 -21.15
CA LYS A 7 -20.06 -2.11 -20.60
C LYS A 7 -19.48 -1.74 -19.25
N GLN A 8 -18.62 -0.72 -19.24
CA GLN A 8 -18.28 0.02 -18.02
C GLN A 8 -19.41 1.01 -17.72
N PRO A 9 -19.95 1.04 -16.48
CA PRO A 9 -20.72 2.19 -16.05
C PRO A 9 -20.12 2.80 -14.78
N GLY A 10 -19.86 4.11 -14.85
CA GLY A 10 -20.03 5.06 -13.75
C GLY A 10 -19.07 4.94 -12.57
N ALA A 11 -18.37 6.04 -12.26
CA ALA A 11 -17.67 6.23 -11.00
C ALA A 11 -18.68 6.20 -9.83
N ARG A 12 -18.98 4.99 -9.32
CA ARG A 12 -19.64 4.79 -8.03
C ARG A 12 -18.61 5.06 -6.94
N SER A 13 -19.01 5.74 -5.87
CA SER A 13 -18.22 5.79 -4.63
C SER A 13 -18.13 4.36 -4.10
N ASP A 14 -16.96 3.73 -4.28
CA ASP A 14 -16.71 2.36 -3.86
C ASP A 14 -16.54 2.34 -2.34
N ARG A 15 -17.65 2.07 -1.64
CA ARG A 15 -17.65 1.93 -0.19
C ARG A 15 -17.03 0.59 0.19
N LEU A 16 -15.88 0.63 0.86
CA LEU A 16 -15.17 -0.53 1.40
C LEU A 16 -15.40 -0.63 2.90
N THR A 17 -15.70 -1.83 3.37
CA THR A 17 -15.71 -2.15 4.80
C THR A 17 -14.30 -2.54 5.22
N LEU A 18 -13.83 -1.95 6.33
CA LEU A 18 -12.56 -2.29 6.94
C LEU A 18 -12.80 -2.95 8.30
N TYR A 19 -12.08 -4.03 8.56
CA TYR A 19 -12.02 -4.70 9.86
C TYR A 19 -10.70 -4.38 10.54
N ALA A 20 -10.67 -4.33 11.87
CA ALA A 20 -9.45 -4.06 12.61
C ALA A 20 -9.15 -5.16 13.63
N THR A 21 -7.88 -5.49 13.82
CA THR A 21 -7.45 -6.37 14.91
C THR A 21 -7.62 -5.68 16.26
N PRO A 22 -7.77 -6.44 17.35
CA PRO A 22 -7.49 -5.92 18.67
C PRO A 22 -6.07 -5.34 18.76
N GLN A 23 -5.90 -4.41 19.68
CA GLN A 23 -4.61 -3.78 19.90
C GLN A 23 -3.62 -4.76 20.53
N HIS A 24 -2.40 -4.83 20.00
CA HIS A 24 -1.33 -5.72 20.43
C HIS A 24 0.03 -4.98 20.52
N PRO A 25 1.09 -5.53 21.13
CA PRO A 25 2.42 -4.93 21.09
C PRO A 25 2.94 -4.76 19.66
N CYS A 26 3.57 -3.62 19.35
CA CYS A 26 4.13 -3.38 18.03
C CYS A 26 5.40 -4.21 17.81
N SER A 27 5.47 -4.95 16.71
CA SER A 27 6.62 -5.81 16.38
C SER A 27 7.90 -5.05 16.01
N TYR A 28 7.79 -3.76 15.64
CA TYR A 28 8.94 -2.96 15.20
C TYR A 28 9.42 -1.95 16.23
N LEU A 29 8.52 -1.42 17.05
CA LEU A 29 8.81 -0.33 17.99
C LEU A 29 8.42 -0.75 19.39
N SER A 30 9.42 -0.92 20.25
CA SER A 30 9.20 -1.23 21.67
C SER A 30 8.37 -0.14 22.36
N GLY A 31 7.52 -0.56 23.30
CA GLY A 31 6.62 0.35 24.02
C GLY A 31 5.46 0.91 23.19
N ARG A 32 5.37 0.59 21.90
CA ARG A 32 4.24 0.99 21.05
C ARG A 32 3.21 -0.13 20.92
N ARG A 33 1.98 0.28 20.62
CA ARG A 33 0.85 -0.60 20.36
C ARG A 33 0.52 -0.58 18.88
N ALA A 34 0.10 -1.71 18.34
CA ALA A 34 -0.22 -1.93 16.95
C ALA A 34 -1.67 -2.37 16.76
N VAL A 35 -2.24 -1.96 15.63
CA VAL A 35 -3.55 -2.34 15.10
C VAL A 35 -3.39 -2.49 13.59
N THR A 36 -4.01 -3.50 13.00
CA THR A 36 -4.01 -3.72 11.56
C THR A 36 -5.44 -3.63 11.04
N ALA A 37 -5.64 -2.83 10.00
CA ALA A 37 -6.89 -2.75 9.25
C ALA A 37 -6.84 -3.69 8.04
N PHE A 38 -7.93 -4.41 7.78
CA PHE A 38 -8.10 -5.35 6.68
C PHE A 38 -9.29 -4.95 5.81
N VAL A 39 -9.15 -5.08 4.51
CA VAL A 39 -10.30 -5.11 3.59
C VAL A 39 -11.00 -6.45 3.76
N ASP A 40 -12.33 -6.46 3.63
CA ASP A 40 -13.12 -7.69 3.57
C ASP A 40 -12.52 -8.70 2.57
N PRO A 41 -12.05 -9.88 3.03
CA PRO A 41 -11.38 -10.86 2.18
C PRO A 41 -12.30 -11.50 1.13
N TYR A 42 -13.62 -11.41 1.29
CA TYR A 42 -14.59 -11.92 0.33
C TYR A 42 -15.00 -10.89 -0.71
N ARG A 43 -14.50 -9.65 -0.60
CA ARG A 43 -14.79 -8.60 -1.58
C ARG A 43 -13.89 -8.74 -2.79
N THR A 44 -14.51 -8.94 -3.97
CA THR A 44 -13.81 -8.82 -5.25
C THR A 44 -13.43 -7.36 -5.50
N LEU A 45 -12.14 -7.10 -5.66
CA LEU A 45 -11.60 -5.78 -5.98
C LEU A 45 -11.29 -5.70 -7.47
N ASN A 46 -11.64 -4.57 -8.09
CA ASN A 46 -11.14 -4.24 -9.42
C ASN A 46 -9.74 -3.61 -9.31
N ASN A 47 -9.02 -3.57 -10.44
CA ASN A 47 -7.65 -3.03 -10.49
C ASN A 47 -7.56 -1.58 -10.03
N ARG A 48 -8.57 -0.75 -10.31
CA ARG A 48 -8.59 0.65 -9.91
C ARG A 48 -8.62 0.81 -8.39
N ILE A 49 -9.50 0.09 -7.71
CA ILE A 49 -9.59 0.10 -6.24
C ILE A 49 -8.30 -0.46 -5.64
N TYR A 50 -7.79 -1.55 -6.20
CA TYR A 50 -6.55 -2.16 -5.72
C TYR A 50 -5.36 -1.20 -5.82
N SER A 51 -5.16 -0.54 -6.96
CA SER A 51 -4.12 0.48 -7.12
C SER A 51 -4.29 1.61 -6.11
N ARG A 52 -5.52 2.07 -5.89
CA ARG A 52 -5.79 3.11 -4.89
C ARG A 52 -5.46 2.66 -3.46
N LEU A 53 -5.75 1.41 -3.11
CA LEU A 53 -5.40 0.84 -1.80
C LEU A 53 -3.88 0.74 -1.64
N ALA A 54 -3.15 0.35 -2.69
CA ALA A 54 -1.69 0.33 -2.70
C ALA A 54 -1.11 1.74 -2.47
N ASP A 55 -1.64 2.77 -3.15
CA ASP A 55 -1.26 4.17 -2.91
C ASP A 55 -1.51 4.61 -1.46
N LEU A 56 -2.57 4.07 -0.84
CA LEU A 56 -2.91 4.31 0.57
C LEU A 56 -2.11 3.43 1.55
N GLY A 57 -1.11 2.69 1.07
CA GLY A 57 -0.22 1.87 1.90
C GLY A 57 -0.77 0.51 2.33
N PHE A 58 -1.88 0.06 1.73
CA PHE A 58 -2.31 -1.33 1.90
C PHE A 58 -1.37 -2.29 1.18
N ARG A 59 -1.11 -3.42 1.84
CA ARG A 59 -0.27 -4.54 1.41
C ARG A 59 -1.14 -5.75 1.15
N ARG A 60 -0.66 -6.71 0.35
CA ARG A 60 -1.38 -7.94 0.01
C ARG A 60 -0.59 -9.18 0.44
N SER A 61 -1.25 -10.13 1.09
CA SER A 61 -0.74 -11.49 1.32
C SER A 61 -1.86 -12.49 1.01
N GLY A 62 -1.75 -13.19 -0.12
CA GLY A 62 -2.84 -14.04 -0.62
C GLY A 62 -4.10 -13.23 -0.95
N SER A 63 -5.23 -13.58 -0.31
CA SER A 63 -6.50 -12.86 -0.40
C SER A 63 -6.62 -11.70 0.59
N TYR A 64 -5.72 -11.58 1.57
CA TYR A 64 -5.77 -10.54 2.58
C TYR A 64 -5.11 -9.27 2.09
N ILE A 65 -5.85 -8.15 2.18
CA ILE A 65 -5.35 -6.80 1.89
C ILE A 65 -5.44 -5.99 3.18
N TYR A 66 -4.32 -5.44 3.63
CA TYR A 66 -4.21 -4.89 4.98
C TYR A 66 -3.22 -3.74 5.10
N ARG A 67 -3.36 -2.89 6.12
CA ARG A 67 -2.35 -1.90 6.52
C ARG A 67 -2.31 -1.73 8.04
N PRO A 68 -1.14 -1.42 8.62
CA PRO A 68 -1.09 -0.88 9.97
C PRO A 68 -1.94 0.40 10.07
N ALA A 69 -2.73 0.48 11.13
CA ALA A 69 -3.65 1.59 11.43
C ALA A 69 -3.53 1.98 12.92
N CYS A 70 -2.30 2.01 13.41
CA CYS A 70 -1.95 2.28 14.80
C CYS A 70 -2.30 3.73 15.17
N PRO A 71 -3.03 3.99 16.27
CA PRO A 71 -3.29 5.35 16.74
C PRO A 71 -1.98 6.11 17.02
N GLY A 72 -1.83 7.31 16.43
CA GLY A 72 -0.67 8.17 16.65
C GLY A 72 0.67 7.60 16.13
N CYS A 73 0.65 6.69 15.16
CA CYS A 73 1.87 6.13 14.57
C CYS A 73 1.72 5.95 13.05
N ASP A 74 2.68 6.46 12.30
CA ASP A 74 2.81 6.37 10.85
C ASP A 74 4.14 5.75 10.41
N ALA A 75 4.94 5.25 11.36
CA ALA A 75 6.26 4.68 11.10
C ALA A 75 6.22 3.46 10.15
N CYS A 76 5.08 2.78 10.01
CA CYS A 76 4.91 1.61 9.16
C CYS A 76 4.73 1.98 7.67
N VAL A 77 5.80 2.42 7.02
CA VAL A 77 5.81 2.65 5.56
C VAL A 77 6.03 1.35 4.77
N PRO A 78 5.41 1.18 3.58
CA PRO A 78 5.53 -0.05 2.78
C PRO A 78 6.96 -0.37 2.31
N VAL A 79 7.73 0.65 1.92
CA VAL A 79 9.09 0.53 1.40
C VAL A 79 9.97 1.59 2.06
N ARG A 80 11.20 1.22 2.43
CA ARG A 80 12.24 2.14 2.90
C ARG A 80 13.46 1.96 2.00
N ILE A 81 13.98 3.06 1.48
CA ILE A 81 15.19 3.08 0.64
C ILE A 81 16.27 3.82 1.44
N PRO A 82 17.44 3.21 1.70
CA PRO A 82 18.53 3.84 2.45
C PRO A 82 19.25 4.85 1.55
N VAL A 83 18.64 6.02 1.36
CA VAL A 83 19.16 7.06 0.47
C VAL A 83 20.44 7.70 1.01
N GLU A 84 20.63 7.65 2.33
CA GLU A 84 21.79 8.17 3.04
C GLU A 84 23.07 7.36 2.73
N ASP A 85 22.92 6.08 2.40
CA ASP A 85 24.03 5.19 2.06
C ASP A 85 24.40 5.27 0.57
N PHE A 86 23.60 5.97 -0.24
CA PHE A 86 23.80 6.03 -1.68
C PHE A 86 25.08 6.81 -2.04
N ARG A 87 26.04 6.12 -2.68
CA ARG A 87 27.27 6.71 -3.20
C ARG A 87 27.29 6.64 -4.74
N PRO A 88 27.10 7.77 -5.45
CA PRO A 88 27.02 7.74 -6.90
C PRO A 88 28.35 7.35 -7.54
N ARG A 89 28.34 6.39 -8.46
CA ARG A 89 29.53 5.99 -9.24
C ARG A 89 29.87 7.02 -10.32
N ARG A 90 31.07 6.93 -10.91
CA ARG A 90 31.55 7.87 -11.95
C ARG A 90 30.53 8.07 -13.09
N ALA A 91 29.91 6.98 -13.56
CA ALA A 91 28.89 7.02 -14.60
C ALA A 91 27.62 7.78 -14.16
N GLU A 92 27.12 7.53 -12.95
CA GLU A 92 25.95 8.23 -12.39
C GLU A 92 26.23 9.73 -12.22
N ARG A 93 27.41 10.09 -11.71
CA ARG A 93 27.83 11.50 -11.62
C ARG A 93 27.89 12.18 -12.99
N ARG A 94 28.32 11.45 -14.04
CA ARG A 94 28.36 11.96 -15.42
C ARG A 94 26.95 12.19 -15.97
N THR A 95 26.06 11.21 -15.79
CA THR A 95 24.66 11.32 -16.20
C THR A 95 23.96 12.46 -15.49
N TRP A 96 24.15 12.59 -14.17
CA TRP A 96 23.58 13.68 -13.38
C TRP A 96 23.99 15.07 -13.89
N ARG A 97 25.28 15.26 -14.21
CA ARG A 97 25.79 16.52 -14.77
C ARG A 97 25.22 16.88 -16.14
N ARG A 98 24.84 15.88 -16.95
CA ARG A 98 24.26 16.08 -18.29
C ARG A 98 22.76 16.35 -18.24
N ASN A 99 22.08 15.82 -17.23
CA ASN A 99 20.63 15.92 -17.07
C ASN A 99 20.20 17.09 -16.15
N ARG A 100 21.16 17.76 -15.51
CA ARG A 100 20.97 19.08 -14.90
C ARG A 100 20.99 20.15 -15.97
#